data_AF-A0A6I2WTF7-F1
#
_entry.id   AF-A0A6I2WTF7-F1
#
_cell.length_a   1.000
_cell.length_b   1.000
_cell.length_c   1.000
_cell.angle_alpha   90.00
_cell.angle_beta   90.00
_cell.angle_gamma   90.00
#
_symmetry.space_group_name_H-M   'P 1'
#
loop_
_entity.id
_entity.type
_entity.pdbx_description
1 polymer ?
#
loop_
_entity_poly.entity_id
_entity_poly.type
_entity_poly.pdbx_seq_one_letter_code
_entity_poly.pdbx_strand_id
1 'polypeptide(L)'
;MSTHASHDSHGAGSAPSGPKRIRPYQLVIGLGVFMALFTVVSGIVPQFTKWHDENDIMREPFGGIPGPLQIAFYTVVPIFIVWSAWALAQRVRNWERGGPDRRRTTTKNIAHRLADFRAGVYMRTLLRDSAAGLMHSMIYFGFLVL
;
A
#
# COMPACT_ATOMS: atom_id res chain seq x y z
N MET A 1 -41.28 -45.83 -15.07
CA MET A 1 -42.09 -44.64 -15.39
C MET A 1 -41.19 -43.43 -15.13
N SER A 2 -40.47 -42.99 -16.18
CA SER A 2 -39.43 -41.95 -16.08
C SER A 2 -40.04 -40.63 -16.53
N THR A 3 -40.15 -39.66 -15.62
CA THR A 3 -40.59 -38.30 -15.93
C THR A 3 -39.36 -37.42 -16.15
N HIS A 4 -38.95 -37.28 -17.41
CA HIS A 4 -38.06 -36.21 -17.83
C HIS A 4 -38.85 -34.90 -17.84
N ALA A 5 -38.61 -34.03 -16.86
CA ALA A 5 -39.02 -32.64 -16.92
C ALA A 5 -37.96 -31.87 -17.75
N SER A 6 -38.29 -31.51 -18.98
CA SER A 6 -37.55 -30.54 -19.77
C SER A 6 -37.72 -29.16 -19.14
N HIS A 7 -36.65 -28.62 -18.57
CA HIS A 7 -36.62 -27.26 -18.07
C HIS A 7 -36.14 -26.35 -19.21
N ASP A 8 -37.08 -25.75 -19.94
CA ASP A 8 -36.81 -24.72 -20.93
C ASP A 8 -36.22 -23.49 -20.22
N SER A 9 -34.92 -23.24 -20.42
CA SER A 9 -34.23 -22.05 -19.93
C SER A 9 -34.37 -20.90 -20.92
N HIS A 10 -35.59 -20.38 -21.03
CA HIS A 10 -35.81 -19.12 -21.73
C HIS A 10 -35.13 -17.97 -20.97
N GLY A 11 -34.02 -17.51 -21.54
CA GLY A 11 -33.43 -16.17 -21.46
C GLY A 11 -33.84 -15.30 -20.28
N ALA A 12 -33.20 -15.50 -19.12
CA ALA A 12 -33.11 -14.46 -18.11
C ALA A 12 -32.18 -13.36 -18.64
N GLY A 13 -32.78 -12.35 -19.27
CA GLY A 13 -32.09 -11.14 -19.69
C GLY A 13 -31.28 -10.57 -18.53
N SER A 14 -29.97 -10.40 -18.76
CA SER A 14 -29.05 -9.79 -17.81
C SER A 14 -29.55 -8.41 -17.42
N ALA A 15 -29.98 -8.23 -16.17
CA ALA A 15 -30.35 -6.93 -15.63
C ALA A 15 -29.20 -5.92 -15.84
N PRO A 16 -29.49 -4.66 -16.21
CA PRO A 16 -28.45 -3.67 -16.47
C PRO A 16 -27.60 -3.48 -15.21
N SER A 17 -26.30 -3.74 -15.31
CA SER A 17 -25.38 -3.55 -14.20
C SER A 17 -25.34 -2.07 -13.85
N GLY A 18 -25.72 -1.71 -12.62
CA GLY A 18 -25.54 -0.35 -12.10
C GLY A 18 -24.07 0.10 -12.20
N PRO A 19 -23.79 1.41 -12.07
CA PRO A 19 -22.46 1.96 -12.29
C PRO A 19 -21.41 1.25 -11.43
N LYS A 20 -20.36 0.72 -12.06
CA LYS A 20 -19.26 0.03 -11.37
C LYS A 20 -18.56 1.02 -10.44
N ARG A 21 -18.77 0.88 -9.13
CA ARG A 21 -18.05 1.64 -8.11
C ARG A 21 -16.59 1.19 -8.06
N ILE A 22 -15.66 2.13 -8.07
CA ILE A 22 -14.23 1.85 -7.92
C ILE A 22 -14.00 1.35 -6.49
N ARG A 23 -13.38 0.18 -6.35
CA ARG A 23 -13.06 -0.40 -5.04
C ARG A 23 -11.73 0.17 -4.52
N PRO A 24 -11.59 0.42 -3.21
CA PRO A 24 -10.36 0.94 -2.62
C PRO A 24 -9.08 0.22 -3.06
N TYR A 25 -9.08 -1.11 -3.14
CA TYR A 25 -7.89 -1.84 -3.60
C TYR A 25 -7.47 -1.49 -5.04
N GLN A 26 -8.42 -1.13 -5.91
CA GLN A 26 -8.15 -0.74 -7.30
C GLN A 26 -7.45 0.63 -7.36
N LEU A 27 -7.78 1.54 -6.44
CA LEU A 27 -7.10 2.83 -6.31
C LEU A 27 -5.63 2.63 -5.93
N VAL A 28 -5.35 1.70 -5.01
CA VAL A 28 -3.97 1.39 -4.60
C VAL A 28 -3.15 0.84 -5.76
N ILE A 29 -3.72 -0.09 -6.54
CA ILE A 29 -3.03 -0.63 -7.73
C ILE A 29 -2.80 0.48 -8.76
N GLY A 30 -3.85 1.27 -9.06
CA GLY A 30 -3.77 2.37 -10.02
C GLY A 30 -2.69 3.38 -9.64
N LEU A 31 -2.64 3.79 -8.37
CA LEU A 31 -1.61 4.68 -7.85
C LEU A 31 -0.21 4.07 -7.95
N GLY A 32 -0.05 2.78 -7.60
CA GLY A 32 1.23 2.09 -7.71
C GLY A 32 1.76 2.03 -9.14
N VAL A 33 0.90 1.69 -10.10
CA VAL A 33 1.24 1.69 -11.53
C VAL A 33 1.58 3.09 -12.01
N PHE A 34 0.79 4.10 -11.63
CA PHE A 34 1.06 5.49 -11.96
C PHE A 34 2.43 5.94 -11.45
N MET A 35 2.75 5.67 -10.18
CA MET A 35 4.04 6.04 -9.58
C MET A 35 5.20 5.31 -10.26
N ALA A 36 5.06 4.03 -10.58
CA ALA A 36 6.08 3.28 -11.31
C ALA A 36 6.34 3.85 -12.71
N LEU A 37 5.28 4.19 -13.45
CA LEU A 37 5.40 4.84 -14.76
C LEU A 37 6.05 6.22 -14.62
N PHE A 38 5.63 7.02 -13.64
CA PHE A 38 6.22 8.32 -13.36
C PHE A 38 7.73 8.22 -13.09
N THR A 39 8.17 7.23 -12.30
CA THR A 39 9.60 6.99 -12.04
C THR A 39 10.37 6.60 -13.31
N VAL A 40 9.81 5.74 -14.16
CA VAL A 40 10.46 5.36 -15.43
C VAL A 40 10.56 6.57 -16.36
N VAL A 41 9.47 7.32 -16.52
CA VAL A 41 9.42 8.53 -17.35
C VAL A 41 10.40 9.58 -16.84
N SER A 42 10.50 9.78 -15.53
CA SER A 42 11.44 10.76 -14.95
C SER A 42 12.91 10.38 -15.15
N GLY A 43 13.23 9.09 -15.28
CA GLY A 43 14.58 8.65 -15.67
C GLY A 43 14.87 8.81 -17.16
N ILE A 44 13.86 8.65 -18.02
CA ILE A 44 14.00 8.67 -19.48
C ILE A 44 14.01 10.10 -20.04
N VAL A 45 13.07 10.95 -19.62
CA VAL A 45 12.88 12.30 -20.19
C VAL A 45 14.16 13.15 -20.19
N PRO A 46 14.93 13.23 -19.08
CA PRO A 46 16.16 14.01 -19.03
C PRO A 46 17.24 13.55 -20.03
N GLN A 47 17.23 12.28 -20.45
CA GLN A 47 18.20 11.76 -21.42
C GLN A 47 18.03 12.38 -22.82
N PHE A 48 16.80 12.80 -23.15
CA PHE A 48 16.49 13.46 -24.41
C PHE A 48 16.60 14.98 -24.30
N THR A 49 16.11 15.54 -23.19
CA THR A 49 16.06 16.99 -23.03
C THR A 49 17.39 17.60 -22.59
N LYS A 50 18.33 16.79 -22.07
CA LYS A 50 19.66 17.20 -21.61
C LYS A 50 19.62 18.47 -20.75
N TRP A 51 18.71 18.48 -19.78
CA TRP A 51 18.60 19.60 -18.84
C TRP A 51 19.84 19.63 -17.97
N HIS A 52 20.68 20.63 -18.20
CA HIS A 52 21.84 20.96 -17.38
C HIS A 52 21.67 22.39 -16.87
N ASP A 53 22.07 22.63 -15.63
CA ASP A 53 22.04 23.94 -15.02
C ASP A 53 23.48 24.36 -14.71
N GLU A 54 23.90 25.56 -15.11
CA GLU A 54 25.28 26.04 -14.92
C GLU A 54 25.48 26.73 -13.56
N ASN A 55 24.61 26.44 -12.59
CA ASN A 55 24.65 27.05 -11.26
C ASN A 55 25.79 26.48 -10.40
N ASP A 56 26.79 27.30 -10.09
CA ASP A 56 27.95 26.94 -9.24
C ASP A 56 27.59 26.44 -7.83
N ILE A 57 26.38 26.70 -7.35
CA ILE A 57 25.89 26.29 -6.02
C ILE A 57 25.31 24.87 -6.04
N MET A 58 24.79 24.40 -7.18
CA MET A 58 24.10 23.11 -7.28
C MET A 58 25.00 22.02 -7.85
N ARG A 59 24.95 20.83 -7.23
CA ARG A 59 25.67 19.65 -7.74
C ARG A 59 24.87 19.00 -8.87
N GLU A 60 25.57 18.56 -9.92
CA GLU A 60 25.01 17.75 -10.99
C GLU A 60 24.26 16.51 -10.44
N PRO A 61 22.97 16.33 -10.80
CA PRO A 61 22.22 15.12 -10.48
C PRO A 61 22.96 13.88 -10.98
N PHE A 62 23.13 12.88 -10.12
CA PHE A 62 23.89 11.65 -10.40
C PHE A 62 25.36 11.85 -10.81
N GLY A 63 25.97 13.01 -10.56
CA GLY A 63 27.40 13.24 -10.81
C GLY A 63 28.26 12.19 -10.09
N GLY A 64 29.16 11.54 -10.84
CA GLY A 64 30.06 10.50 -10.33
C GLY A 64 29.43 9.10 -10.18
N ILE A 65 28.17 8.90 -10.57
CA ILE A 65 27.50 7.60 -10.52
C ILE A 65 27.60 6.90 -11.89
N PRO A 66 28.13 5.66 -11.95
CA PRO A 66 28.19 4.91 -13.21
C PRO A 66 26.83 4.77 -13.88
N GLY A 67 26.76 4.99 -15.19
CA GLY A 67 25.52 4.87 -15.98
C GLY A 67 24.75 3.56 -15.79
N PRO A 68 25.41 2.38 -15.73
CA PRO A 68 24.72 1.12 -15.45
C PRO A 68 23.97 1.09 -14.11
N LEU A 69 24.47 1.78 -13.09
CA LEU A 69 23.82 1.84 -11.78
C LEU A 69 22.56 2.71 -11.83
N GLN A 70 22.56 3.78 -12.61
CA GLN A 70 21.36 4.60 -12.84
C GLN A 70 20.27 3.78 -13.55
N ILE A 71 20.65 3.00 -14.57
CA ILE A 71 19.73 2.09 -15.27
C ILE A 71 19.17 1.04 -14.31
N ALA A 72 20.01 0.44 -13.46
CA ALA A 72 19.57 -0.51 -12.44
C ALA A 72 18.57 0.15 -11.47
N PHE A 73 18.81 1.38 -11.03
CA PHE A 73 17.89 2.12 -10.16
C PHE A 73 16.52 2.33 -10.82
N TYR A 74 16.50 2.87 -12.04
CA TYR A 74 15.27 3.17 -12.77
C TYR A 74 14.54 1.94 -13.33
N THR A 75 15.09 0.74 -13.15
CA THR A 75 14.42 -0.52 -13.50
C THR A 75 13.94 -1.27 -12.25
N VAL A 76 14.80 -1.41 -11.25
CA VAL A 76 14.52 -2.16 -10.02
C VAL A 76 13.47 -1.43 -9.17
N VAL A 77 13.61 -0.11 -8.97
CA VAL A 77 12.69 0.65 -8.10
C VAL A 77 11.23 0.59 -8.58
N PRO A 78 10.91 0.85 -9.86
CA PRO A 78 9.54 0.71 -10.36
C PRO A 78 8.94 -0.68 -10.16
N ILE A 79 9.73 -1.74 -10.33
CA ILE A 79 9.29 -3.13 -10.08
C ILE A 79 8.87 -3.28 -8.61
N PHE A 80 9.69 -2.82 -7.68
CA PHE A 80 9.37 -2.87 -6.25
C PHE A 80 8.17 -1.98 -5.88
N ILE A 81 7.97 -0.85 -6.56
CA ILE A 81 6.79 0.01 -6.36
C ILE A 81 5.52 -0.75 -6.76
N VAL A 82 5.49 -1.37 -7.94
CA VAL A 82 4.33 -2.15 -8.41
C VAL A 82 4.07 -3.33 -7.48
N TRP A 83 5.13 -4.06 -7.10
CA TRP A 83 5.01 -5.20 -6.19
C TRP A 83 4.47 -4.79 -4.81
N SER A 84 4.98 -3.70 -4.24
CA SER A 84 4.53 -3.17 -2.95
C SER A 84 3.07 -2.72 -3.01
N ALA A 85 2.68 -2.02 -4.08
CA ALA A 85 1.30 -1.61 -4.30
C ALA A 85 0.36 -2.82 -4.44
N TRP A 86 0.79 -3.87 -5.15
CA TRP A 86 0.03 -5.12 -5.26
C TRP A 86 -0.13 -5.82 -3.90
N ALA A 87 0.95 -5.96 -3.14
CA ALA A 87 0.92 -6.57 -1.80
C ALA A 87 0.02 -5.76 -0.85
N LEU A 88 0.09 -4.44 -0.89
CA LEU A 88 -0.77 -3.54 -0.12
C LEU A 88 -2.24 -3.65 -0.57
N ALA A 89 -2.50 -3.75 -1.88
CA ALA A 89 -3.86 -3.92 -2.40
C ALA A 89 -4.50 -5.22 -1.89
N GLN A 90 -3.74 -6.31 -1.72
CA GLN A 90 -4.25 -7.53 -1.09
C GLN A 90 -4.65 -7.28 0.38
N ARG A 91 -3.90 -6.45 1.12
CA ARG A 91 -4.25 -6.06 2.49
C ARG A 91 -5.52 -5.22 2.52
N VAL A 92 -5.64 -4.22 1.64
CA VAL A 92 -6.83 -3.36 1.54
C VAL A 92 -8.06 -4.18 1.18
N ARG A 93 -7.95 -5.12 0.24
CA ARG A 93 -9.03 -6.06 -0.09
C ARG A 93 -9.45 -6.90 1.12
N ASN A 94 -8.53 -7.21 2.02
CA ASN A 94 -8.86 -7.92 3.26
C ASN A 94 -9.54 -7.01 4.30
N TRP A 95 -9.20 -5.72 4.34
CA TRP A 95 -9.91 -4.73 5.16
C TRP A 95 -11.31 -4.44 4.66
N GLU A 96 -11.55 -4.48 3.35
CA GLU A 96 -12.90 -4.36 2.77
C GLU A 96 -13.85 -5.49 3.22
N ARG A 97 -13.31 -6.62 3.68
CA ARG A 97 -14.10 -7.73 4.27
C ARG A 97 -14.43 -7.49 5.74
N GLY A 98 -13.69 -6.62 6.43
CA GLY A 98 -13.92 -6.29 7.83
C GLY A 98 -15.14 -5.38 7.98
N GLY A 99 -16.09 -5.77 8.82
CA GLY A 99 -17.18 -4.89 9.21
C GLY A 99 -16.68 -3.73 10.10
N PRO A 100 -17.39 -2.59 10.16
CA PRO A 100 -17.10 -1.54 11.11
C PRO A 100 -17.16 -2.08 12.54
N ASP A 101 -16.01 -2.12 13.20
CA ASP A 101 -15.91 -2.52 14.60
C ASP A 101 -16.41 -1.36 15.50
N ARG A 102 -17.32 -1.65 16.44
CA ARG A 102 -17.92 -0.63 17.30
C ARG A 102 -16.94 -0.21 18.41
N ARG A 103 -16.01 0.68 18.08
CA ARG A 103 -14.92 1.12 18.98
C ARG A 103 -15.24 2.36 19.81
N ARG A 104 -16.48 2.53 20.27
CA ARG A 104 -16.84 3.74 21.03
C ARG A 104 -16.18 3.72 22.40
N THR A 105 -15.39 4.74 22.73
CA THR A 105 -14.86 4.94 24.08
C THR A 105 -16.01 5.36 25.00
N THR A 106 -16.13 4.70 26.14
CA THR A 106 -17.13 4.94 27.17
C THR A 106 -16.42 5.01 28.51
N THR A 107 -17.05 5.62 29.51
CA THR A 107 -16.51 5.70 30.88
C THR A 107 -16.19 4.31 31.46
N LYS A 108 -16.91 3.26 31.02
CA LYS A 108 -16.70 1.87 31.44
C LYS A 108 -15.51 1.18 30.76
N ASN A 109 -15.05 1.66 29.59
CA ASN A 109 -13.99 0.99 28.81
C ASN A 109 -12.69 1.79 28.71
N ILE A 110 -12.68 3.05 29.15
CA ILE A 110 -11.52 3.92 29.02
C ILE A 110 -10.30 3.38 29.77
N ALA A 111 -10.50 2.80 30.96
CA ALA A 111 -9.44 2.17 31.74
C ALA A 111 -8.80 0.98 31.00
N HIS A 112 -9.63 0.08 30.45
CA HIS A 112 -9.14 -1.05 29.66
C HIS A 112 -8.43 -0.59 28.38
N ARG A 113 -8.95 0.43 27.68
CA ARG A 113 -8.28 0.98 26.49
C ARG A 113 -6.93 1.59 26.78
N LEU A 114 -6.77 2.30 27.90
CA LEU A 114 -5.47 2.84 28.31
C LEU A 114 -4.50 1.72 28.71
N ALA A 115 -4.99 0.66 29.36
CA ALA A 115 -4.17 -0.51 29.68
C ALA A 115 -3.71 -1.26 28.42
N ASP A 116 -4.62 -1.48 27.47
CA ASP A 116 -4.34 -2.11 26.17
C ASP A 116 -3.40 -1.26 25.31
N PHE A 117 -3.62 0.06 25.30
CA PHE A 117 -2.73 1.01 24.63
C PHE A 117 -1.32 0.95 25.23
N ARG A 118 -1.20 1.00 26.57
CA ARG A 118 0.08 0.85 27.25
C ARG A 118 0.74 -0.49 26.91
N ALA A 119 -0.01 -1.59 26.96
CA ALA A 119 0.52 -2.91 26.63
C ALA A 119 1.00 -2.99 25.17
N GLY A 120 0.30 -2.32 24.26
CA GLY A 120 0.65 -2.20 22.84
C GLY A 120 1.90 -1.36 22.60
N VAL A 121 2.00 -0.16 23.18
CA VAL A 121 3.18 0.72 22.98
C VAL A 121 4.45 0.10 23.57
N TYR A 122 4.33 -0.59 24.71
CA TYR A 122 5.44 -1.37 25.29
C TYR A 122 5.63 -2.75 24.64
N MET A 123 4.85 -3.11 23.63
CA MET A 123 4.93 -4.34 22.85
C MET A 123 5.06 -5.62 23.71
N ARG A 124 4.39 -5.66 24.87
CA ARG A 124 4.53 -6.74 25.87
C ARG A 124 4.09 -8.11 25.32
N THR A 125 3.24 -8.13 24.32
CA THR A 125 2.72 -9.34 23.66
C THR A 125 3.70 -9.97 22.66
N LEU A 126 4.76 -9.25 22.26
CA LEU A 126 5.83 -9.73 21.36
C LEU A 126 7.12 -10.13 22.09
N LEU A 127 7.15 -10.10 23.42
CA LEU A 127 8.30 -10.49 24.26
C LEU A 127 8.63 -12.00 24.25
N ARG A 128 8.23 -12.73 23.22
CA ARG A 128 8.86 -14.01 22.87
C ARG A 128 10.29 -13.80 22.37
N ASP A 129 10.58 -12.63 21.81
CA ASP A 129 11.92 -12.12 21.47
C ASP A 129 12.06 -10.69 22.00
N SER A 130 12.92 -10.50 23.00
CA SER A 130 13.11 -9.22 23.70
C SER A 130 13.74 -8.14 22.82
N ALA A 131 14.58 -8.51 21.85
CA ALA A 131 15.25 -7.57 20.95
C ALA A 131 14.25 -6.96 19.95
N ALA A 132 13.36 -7.80 19.41
CA ALA A 132 12.30 -7.35 18.52
C ALA A 132 11.31 -6.41 19.23
N GLY A 133 10.96 -6.70 20.48
CA GLY A 133 10.06 -5.86 21.29
C GLY A 133 10.64 -4.46 21.55
N LEU A 134 11.93 -4.37 21.88
CA LEU A 134 12.62 -3.10 22.11
C LEU A 134 12.66 -2.24 20.85
N MET A 135 13.10 -2.79 19.71
CA MET A 135 13.16 -2.04 18.45
C MET A 135 11.79 -1.47 18.05
N HIS A 136 10.72 -2.26 18.17
CA HIS A 136 9.37 -1.78 17.81
C HIS A 136 8.89 -0.68 18.75
N SER A 137 9.11 -0.82 20.07
CA SER A 137 8.73 0.23 21.01
C SER A 137 9.39 1.58 20.70
N MET A 138 10.67 1.60 20.31
CA MET A 138 11.39 2.82 19.93
C MET A 138 10.76 3.53 18.73
N ILE A 139 10.26 2.77 17.74
CA ILE A 139 9.55 3.33 16.59
C ILE A 139 8.23 3.97 17.03
N TYR A 140 7.42 3.29 17.84
CA TYR A 140 6.13 3.83 18.30
C TYR A 140 6.27 5.04 19.20
N PHE A 141 7.22 5.04 20.15
CA PHE A 141 7.49 6.21 20.97
C PHE A 141 8.01 7.39 20.14
N GLY A 142 8.79 7.13 19.08
CA GLY A 142 9.20 8.16 18.13
C GLY A 142 8.02 8.86 17.45
N PHE A 143 7.00 8.11 17.02
CA PHE A 143 5.79 8.69 16.42
C PHE A 143 4.85 9.40 17.41
N LEU A 144 4.91 9.10 18.71
CA LEU A 144 4.06 9.74 19.72
C LEU A 144 4.59 11.12 20.15
N VAL A 145 5.89 11.36 19.98
CA VAL A 145 6.56 12.60 20.40
C VAL A 145 6.65 13.62 19.25
N LEU A 146 6.55 13.15 17.99
CA LEU A 146 6.53 13.99 16.79
C LEU A 146 5.18 14.70 16.61
#